data_AF-A0AAW6NET8-F1
#
_entry.id   AF-A0AAW6NET8-F1
#
_cell.length_a   1.000
_cell.length_b   1.000
_cell.length_c   1.000
_cell.angle_alpha   90.00
_cell.angle_beta   90.00
_cell.angle_gamma   90.00
#
_symmetry.space_group_name_H-M   'P 1'
#
loop_
_entity.id
_entity.type
_entity.pdbx_description
1 polymer ?
#
loop_
_entity_poly.entity_id
_entity_poly.type
_entity_poly.pdbx_seq_one_letter_code
_entity_poly.pdbx_strand_id
1 'polypeptide(L)' 'MYLTQMNKASTDRRFYRIDLLPGLFGDWALVREWGKVGRAGQTRTDWYQDEAEAKDARFALHMKKAKVGYD' A
#
# COMPACT_ATOMS: atom_id res chain seq x y z
N MET A 1 -0.70 6.64 -2.69
CA MET A 1 -1.48 7.05 -1.47
C MET A 1 -0.70 6.64 -0.23
N TYR A 2 -0.54 7.55 0.73
CA TYR A 2 0.29 7.33 1.92
C TYR A 2 -0.61 7.20 3.15
N LEU A 3 -0.56 6.04 3.81
CA LEU A 3 -1.30 5.75 5.04
C LEU A 3 -0.30 5.66 6.20
N THR A 4 -0.61 6.27 7.33
CA THR A 4 0.28 6.24 8.49
C THR A 4 -0.44 5.66 9.68
N GLN A 5 0.08 4.56 10.23
CA GLN A 5 -0.41 4.04 11.50
C GLN A 5 0.43 4.61 12.64
N MET A 6 -0.20 5.45 13.46
CA MET A 6 0.35 5.90 14.74
C MET A 6 -0.30 5.10 15.86
N ASN A 7 0.33 3.99 16.26
CA ASN A 7 -0.14 3.26 17.44
C ASN A 7 0.22 4.07 18.70
N LYS A 8 -0.77 4.65 19.38
CA LYS A 8 -0.56 5.50 20.58
C LYS A 8 0.12 4.75 21.73
N ALA A 9 0.13 3.41 21.72
CA ALA A 9 0.73 2.58 22.76
C ALA A 9 2.20 2.19 22.50
N SER A 10 2.79 2.53 21.35
CA SER A 10 4.14 2.10 20.99
C SER A 10 4.91 3.15 20.17
N THR A 11 6.22 3.29 20.44
CA THR A 11 7.19 4.06 19.64
C THR A 11 7.43 3.46 18.23
N ASP A 12 6.64 2.47 17.80
CA ASP A 12 6.62 1.92 16.43
C ASP A 12 5.63 2.68 15.54
N ARG A 13 6.06 3.83 15.02
CA ARG A 13 5.36 4.48 13.89
C ARG A 13 5.59 3.64 12.64
N ARG A 14 4.53 3.09 12.07
CA ARG A 14 4.58 2.30 10.82
C ARG A 14 3.93 3.09 9.70
N PHE A 15 4.52 3.03 8.52
CA PHE A 15 3.92 3.59 7.31
C PHE A 15 3.49 2.47 6.37
N TYR A 16 2.47 2.76 5.58
CA TYR A 16 2.00 1.91 4.51
C TYR A 16 1.72 2.79 3.29
N ARG A 17 2.48 2.61 2.20
CA ARG A 17 2.27 3.29 0.93
C ARG A 17 1.68 2.33 -0.07
N ILE A 18 0.66 2.77 -0.80
CA ILE A 18 0.04 2.01 -1.89
C ILE A 18 -0.01 2.91 -3.11
N ASP A 19 0.70 2.52 -4.16
CA ASP A 19 0.76 3.23 -5.43
C ASP A 19 0.31 2.31 -6.57
N LEU A 20 -0.43 2.89 -7.52
CA LEU A 20 -0.84 2.22 -8.74
C LEU A 20 0.02 2.79 -9.87
N LEU A 21 0.71 1.94 -10.62
CA LEU A 21 1.55 2.33 -11.73
C LEU A 21 1.10 1.61 -13.00
N PRO A 22 0.90 2.32 -14.12
CA PRO A 22 0.71 1.67 -15.41
C PRO A 22 2.03 1.02 -15.84
N GLY A 23 1.95 -0.23 -16.29
CA GLY A 23 3.03 -0.97 -16.91
C GLY A 23 3.16 -0.61 -18.39
N LEU A 24 4.29 -1.02 -18.97
CA LEU A 24 4.63 -0.73 -20.37
C LEU A 24 3.77 -1.50 -21.38
N PHE A 25 3.13 -2.59 -20.96
CA PHE A 25 2.40 -3.50 -21.85
C PHE A 25 0.88 -3.45 -21.65
N GLY A 26 0.37 -2.40 -21.00
CA GLY A 26 -1.04 -2.28 -20.63
C GLY A 26 -1.39 -3.01 -19.33
N ASP A 27 -0.42 -3.71 -18.75
CA ASP A 27 -0.47 -4.26 -17.40
C ASP A 27 -0.45 -3.14 -16.34
N TRP A 28 -0.86 -3.46 -15.13
CA TRP A 28 -0.90 -2.52 -14.02
C TRP A 28 -0.20 -3.10 -12.79
N ALA A 29 0.71 -2.30 -12.22
CA ALA A 29 1.42 -2.65 -11.01
C ALA A 29 0.78 -1.97 -9.78
N LEU A 30 0.43 -2.78 -8.79
CA LEU A 30 0.14 -2.32 -7.44
C LEU A 30 1.43 -2.42 -6.60
N VAL A 31 2.05 -1.29 -6.33
CA VAL A 31 3.22 -1.20 -5.47
C VAL A 31 2.79 -0.90 -4.05
N ARG A 32 3.13 -1.80 -3.13
CA ARG A 32 2.93 -1.63 -1.69
C ARG A 32 4.26 -1.54 -0.98
N GLU A 33 4.44 -0.48 -0.21
CA GLU A 33 5.62 -0.29 0.64
C GLU A 33 5.17 -0.21 2.10
N TRP A 34 5.89 -0.89 3.00
CA TRP A 34 5.61 -0.81 4.42
C TRP A 34 6.89 -0.88 5.24
N GLY A 35 6.89 -0.20 6.37
CA GLY A 35 8.06 -0.17 7.22
C GLY A 35 7.84 0.67 8.46
N LYS A 36 8.91 0.79 9.25
CA LYS A 36 8.97 1.73 10.37
C LYS A 36 9.45 3.07 9.83
N VAL A 37 8.81 4.16 10.25
CA VAL A 37 9.22 5.52 9.86
C VAL A 37 10.68 5.74 10.30
N GLY A 38 11.53 6.18 9.37
CA GLY A 38 12.96 6.41 9.61
C GLY A 38 13.88 5.20 9.41
N ARG A 39 13.38 4.06 8.90
CA ARG A 39 14.20 2.91 8.47
C ARG A 39 13.82 2.46 7.07
N ALA A 40 14.72 1.71 6.42
CA ALA A 40 14.42 1.05 5.15
C ALA A 40 13.18 0.15 5.30
N GLY A 41 12.18 0.38 4.46
CA GLY A 41 10.95 -0.42 4.39
C GLY A 41 11.13 -1.66 3.52
N GLN A 42 10.05 -2.44 3.43
CA GLN A 42 9.89 -3.50 2.44
C GLN A 42 8.93 -3.04 1.36
N THR A 43 9.22 -3.41 0.13
CA THR A 43 8.36 -3.14 -1.03
C THR A 43 7.94 -4.45 -1.65
N ARG A 44 6.69 -4.53 -2.08
CA ARG A 44 6.18 -5.61 -2.92
C ARG A 44 5.36 -5.02 -4.06
N THR A 45 5.55 -5.59 -5.23
CA THR A 45 4.79 -5.26 -6.43
C THR A 45 3.93 -6.46 -6.78
N ASP A 46 2.63 -6.22 -6.95
CA ASP A 46 1.70 -7.21 -7.47
C ASP A 46 1.20 -6.70 -8.83
N TRP A 47 1.21 -7.56 -9.85
CA TRP A 47 0.87 -7.21 -11.23
C TRP A 47 -0.54 -7.67 -11.58
N TYR A 48 -1.24 -6.87 -12.35
CA TYR A 48 -2.61 -7.06 -12.82
C TYR A 48 -2.67 -6.85 -14.32
N GLN A 49 -3.60 -7.52 -15.00
CA GLN A 49 -3.73 -7.38 -16.45
C GLN A 49 -4.43 -6.08 -16.83
N ASP A 50 -5.38 -5.62 -16.01
CA ASP A 50 -6.21 -4.45 -16.29
C ASP A 50 -6.18 -3.41 -15.16
N GLU A 51 -6.46 -2.15 -15.52
CA GLU A 51 -6.55 -1.05 -14.57
C GLU A 51 -7.66 -1.28 -13.53
N ALA A 52 -8.79 -1.85 -13.96
CA ALA A 52 -9.94 -2.10 -13.11
C ALA A 52 -9.59 -3.09 -11.98
N GLU A 53 -8.93 -4.20 -12.31
CA GLU A 53 -8.47 -5.18 -11.32
C GLU A 53 -7.49 -4.55 -10.33
N ALA A 54 -6.55 -3.74 -10.83
CA ALA A 54 -5.57 -3.06 -10.00
C ALA A 54 -6.23 -2.04 -9.05
N LYS A 55 -7.25 -1.30 -9.53
CA LYS A 55 -8.05 -0.37 -8.72
C LYS A 55 -8.87 -1.09 -7.66
N ASP A 56 -9.52 -2.19 -8.00
CA ASP A 56 -10.31 -3.00 -7.05
C ASP A 56 -9.41 -3.61 -5.97
N ALA A 57 -8.26 -4.16 -6.37
CA ALA A 57 -7.25 -4.65 -5.44
C ALA A 57 -6.75 -3.55 -4.51
N ARG A 58 -6.46 -2.35 -5.03
CA ARG A 58 -6.08 -1.18 -4.24
C ARG A 58 -7.17 -0.80 -3.23
N PHE A 59 -8.44 -0.77 -3.66
CA PHE A 59 -9.56 -0.42 -2.78
C PHE A 59 -9.76 -1.46 -1.68
N ALA A 60 -9.73 -2.75 -2.01
CA ALA A 60 -9.81 -3.84 -1.04
C ALA A 60 -8.66 -3.79 -0.01
N LEU A 61 -7.43 -3.50 -0.47
CA LEU A 61 -6.27 -3.35 0.39
C LEU A 61 -6.42 -2.14 1.33
N HIS A 62 -6.90 -1.02 0.79
CA HIS A 62 -7.15 0.19 1.57
C HIS A 62 -8.20 -0.07 2.66
N MET A 63 -9.35 -0.66 2.32
CA MET A 63 -10.40 -1.00 3.30
C MET A 63 -9.90 -1.97 4.37
N LYS A 64 -9.06 -2.95 3.99
CA LYS A 64 -8.45 -3.87 4.95
C LYS A 64 -7.48 -3.16 5.90
N LYS A 65 -6.73 -2.17 5.43
CA LYS A 65 -5.79 -1.40 6.26
C LYS A 65 -6.50 -0.34 7.12
N ALA A 66 -7.54 0.30 6.60
CA ALA A 66 -8.39 1.21 7.36
C ALA A 66 -9.01 0.51 8.59
N LYS A 67 -9.53 -0.72 8.41
CA LYS A 67 -10.04 -1.54 9.53
C LYS A 67 -9.00 -1.90 10.59
N VAL A 68 -7.70 -1.88 10.25
CA VAL A 68 -6.59 -2.19 11.16
C VAL A 68 -6.07 -0.94 11.88
N GLY A 69 -6.65 0.24 11.60
CA GLY A 69 -6.24 1.51 12.21
C GLY A 69 -5.07 2.17 11.48
N TYR A 70 -5.00 2.03 10.16
CA TYR A 70 -4.21 2.94 9.31
C TYR A 70 -5.17 4.05 8.84
N ASP A 71 -4.87 5.29 9.20
CA ASP A 71 -5.55 6.52 8.72
C ASP A 71 -4.68 7.21 7.65
#